data_AF-A0A9D7J992-F1
#
_entry.id   AF-A0A9D7J992-F1
#
_cell.length_a   1.000
_cell.length_b   1.000
_cell.length_c   1.000
_cell.angle_alpha   90.00
_cell.angle_beta   90.00
_cell.angle_gamma   90.00
#
_symmetry.space_group_name_H-M   'P 1'
#
loop_
_entity.id
_entity.type
_entity.pdbx_description
1 polymer ?
#
loop_
_entity_poly.entity_id
_entity_poly.type
_entity_poly.pdbx_seq_one_letter_code
_entity_poly.pdbx_strand_id
1 'polypeptide(L)'
;MTNPTVISAYKGFNRDLTCRDYQYKEGETHEHVGDLSMCNSGFHACELPLDVLTYYPVAHGNQYRHVTLADAAPKTADDSKRVARKVTLGASINLVGLIKAHVEAIWDTVKPGKGEGVSATTGDSANAATTGDSAHAATTGFYAHAATTGRSANAVTTGFYAHAATTGDSANAATTGRYAHAATTGYSAHAATTGYSAHAATTGFYAHAATTGDSANAATTGDSANAATTGRYAHAATTGRYAHAATTGDYAHAATTGRSANAVTTGYSANVRSSVEDRGAIAAHPWRGCGEGWTRVLVGADRTRRRPVDHRGPRGAGRRGDRAGRAVLPTGRRCPGRGRVVTAPDRERTVFWTLGVILLGWLAAIIGVGVLLVIL
;
A
#
# COMPACT_ATOMS: atom_id res chain seq x y z
N MET A 1 -0.86 9.17 -45.93
CA MET A 1 -0.66 7.81 -46.48
C MET A 1 -0.13 6.96 -45.35
N THR A 2 -0.97 6.10 -44.76
CA THR A 2 -0.49 5.12 -43.78
C THR A 2 0.41 4.15 -44.52
N ASN A 3 1.67 4.05 -44.12
CA ASN A 3 2.56 3.00 -44.64
C ASN A 3 1.84 1.65 -44.46
N PRO A 4 1.75 0.80 -45.50
CA PRO A 4 1.11 -0.49 -45.36
C PRO A 4 1.82 -1.26 -44.24
N THR A 5 1.07 -1.71 -43.24
CA THR A 5 1.59 -2.53 -42.14
C THR A 5 2.08 -3.85 -42.72
N VAL A 6 3.40 -3.99 -42.82
CA VAL A 6 4.06 -5.23 -43.22
C VAL A 6 4.28 -6.08 -41.98
N ILE A 7 3.83 -7.33 -42.02
CA ILE A 7 3.92 -8.28 -40.90
C ILE A 7 4.95 -9.35 -41.26
N SER A 8 5.94 -9.55 -40.38
CA SER A 8 6.88 -10.67 -40.46
C SER A 8 6.20 -11.95 -39.97
N ALA A 9 6.23 -13.01 -40.78
CA ALA A 9 5.59 -14.28 -40.48
C ALA A 9 6.37 -15.47 -41.06
N TYR A 10 5.86 -16.67 -40.83
CA TYR A 10 6.43 -17.94 -41.26
C TYR A 10 5.37 -18.76 -41.99
N LYS A 11 5.75 -19.42 -43.08
CA LYS A 11 4.84 -20.24 -43.88
C LYS A 11 5.47 -21.58 -44.24
N GLY A 12 4.69 -22.65 -44.11
CA GLY A 12 5.00 -23.97 -44.63
C GLY A 12 4.40 -24.18 -46.02
N PHE A 13 5.06 -25.03 -46.81
CA PHE A 13 4.68 -25.42 -48.17
C PHE A 13 4.96 -26.92 -48.37
N ASN A 14 4.33 -27.49 -49.38
CA ASN A 14 4.73 -28.79 -49.91
C ASN A 14 6.17 -28.74 -50.43
N ARG A 15 6.75 -29.92 -50.69
CA ARG A 15 8.15 -30.06 -51.15
C ARG A 15 8.49 -29.24 -52.41
N ASP A 16 7.51 -29.00 -53.26
CA ASP A 16 7.61 -28.24 -54.51
C ASP A 16 7.25 -26.76 -54.38
N LEU A 17 7.12 -26.22 -53.14
CA LEU A 17 6.66 -24.86 -52.85
C LEU A 17 5.20 -24.59 -53.27
N THR A 18 4.36 -25.62 -53.40
CA THR A 18 2.92 -25.44 -53.53
C THR A 18 2.23 -25.31 -52.16
N CYS A 19 1.11 -24.61 -52.13
CA CYS A 19 0.16 -24.66 -51.02
C CYS A 19 -1.25 -24.64 -51.61
N ARG A 20 -1.98 -25.76 -51.46
CA ARG A 20 -3.19 -26.06 -52.24
C ARG A 20 -2.88 -25.98 -53.75
N ASP A 21 -3.72 -25.30 -54.52
CA ASP A 21 -3.62 -25.22 -55.98
C ASP A 21 -2.74 -24.04 -56.45
N TYR A 22 -1.96 -23.43 -55.55
CA TYR A 22 -1.11 -22.28 -55.86
C TYR A 22 0.37 -22.62 -55.73
N GLN A 23 1.13 -22.34 -56.79
CA GLN A 23 2.58 -22.48 -56.86
C GLN A 23 3.26 -21.15 -56.49
N TYR A 24 4.15 -21.18 -55.49
CA TYR A 24 4.90 -20.01 -55.07
C TYR A 24 6.31 -20.03 -55.66
N LYS A 25 6.92 -18.84 -55.73
CA LYS A 25 8.31 -18.66 -56.15
C LYS A 25 9.06 -17.81 -55.14
N GLU A 26 10.30 -18.18 -54.88
CA GLU A 26 11.17 -17.47 -53.93
C GLU A 26 11.48 -16.05 -54.42
N GLY A 27 11.45 -15.08 -53.52
CA GLY A 27 11.69 -13.67 -53.81
C GLY A 27 10.51 -12.93 -54.47
N GLU A 28 9.48 -13.65 -54.90
CA GLU A 28 8.30 -13.03 -55.52
C GLU A 28 7.26 -12.61 -54.48
N THR A 29 6.52 -11.56 -54.84
CA THR A 29 5.31 -11.14 -54.12
C THR A 29 4.10 -11.65 -54.87
N HIS A 30 3.26 -12.41 -54.17
CA HIS A 30 2.03 -12.96 -54.69
C HIS A 30 0.85 -12.16 -54.15
N GLU A 31 -0.11 -11.84 -55.02
CA GLU A 31 -1.31 -11.07 -54.69
C GLU A 31 -2.58 -11.89 -54.95
N HIS A 32 -3.48 -11.88 -53.98
CA HIS A 32 -4.76 -12.57 -54.06
C HIS A 32 -5.86 -11.59 -54.47
N VAL A 33 -6.64 -11.97 -55.50
CA VAL A 33 -7.80 -11.20 -55.94
C VAL A 33 -9.06 -11.77 -55.30
N GLY A 34 -9.73 -10.97 -54.46
CA GLY A 34 -10.95 -11.35 -53.77
C GLY A 34 -10.99 -10.89 -52.32
N ASP A 35 -12.06 -11.29 -51.62
CA ASP A 35 -12.24 -11.07 -50.19
C ASP A 35 -11.39 -12.05 -49.38
N LEU A 36 -10.78 -11.54 -48.30
CA LEU A 36 -9.98 -12.35 -47.40
C LEU A 36 -10.88 -13.10 -46.41
N SER A 37 -10.60 -14.38 -46.21
CA SER A 37 -11.31 -15.21 -45.24
C SER A 37 -10.31 -16.09 -44.50
N MET A 38 -10.39 -16.08 -43.17
CA MET A 38 -9.60 -17.01 -42.35
C MET A 38 -9.89 -18.44 -42.80
N CYS A 39 -8.81 -19.20 -43.04
CA CYS A 39 -8.81 -20.57 -43.56
C CYS A 39 -9.25 -20.75 -45.03
N ASN A 40 -10.09 -19.88 -45.60
CA ASN A 40 -10.72 -20.15 -46.89
C ASN A 40 -10.13 -19.35 -48.06
N SER A 41 -9.75 -18.09 -47.86
CA SER A 41 -9.37 -17.18 -48.95
C SER A 41 -8.24 -16.24 -48.56
N GLY A 42 -7.30 -15.98 -49.48
CA GLY A 42 -6.08 -15.22 -49.21
C GLY A 42 -4.86 -16.07 -48.80
N PHE A 43 -3.76 -15.40 -48.48
CA PHE A 43 -2.51 -16.05 -48.12
C PHE A 43 -2.36 -16.19 -46.61
N HIS A 44 -2.26 -17.43 -46.12
CA HIS A 44 -2.08 -17.73 -44.70
C HIS A 44 -0.62 -17.97 -44.34
N ALA A 45 -0.19 -17.40 -43.21
CA ALA A 45 1.10 -17.62 -42.55
C ALA A 45 0.95 -17.44 -41.03
N CYS A 46 1.93 -17.86 -40.24
CA CYS A 46 1.91 -17.77 -38.77
C CYS A 46 2.94 -16.76 -38.26
N GLU A 47 2.57 -15.90 -37.31
CA GLU A 47 3.53 -15.02 -36.63
C GLU A 47 4.52 -15.82 -35.78
N LEU A 48 4.05 -16.88 -35.12
CA LEU A 48 4.88 -17.78 -34.33
C LEU A 48 5.46 -18.88 -35.22
N PRO A 49 6.79 -19.09 -35.23
CA PRO A 49 7.43 -20.00 -36.18
C PRO A 49 6.99 -21.46 -36.08
N LEU A 50 6.83 -22.02 -34.88
CA LEU A 50 6.46 -23.44 -34.72
C LEU A 50 4.99 -23.75 -35.02
N ASP A 51 4.12 -22.75 -35.06
CA ASP A 51 2.69 -22.94 -35.36
C ASP A 51 2.48 -23.40 -36.81
N VAL A 52 3.45 -23.14 -37.70
CA VAL A 52 3.44 -23.66 -39.08
C VAL A 52 3.45 -25.19 -39.12
N LEU A 53 3.99 -25.85 -38.09
CA LEU A 53 4.11 -27.30 -38.02
C LEU A 53 2.78 -28.01 -37.80
N THR A 54 1.78 -27.30 -37.25
CA THR A 54 0.40 -27.77 -37.14
C THR A 54 -0.24 -27.98 -38.52
N TYR A 55 0.21 -27.22 -39.53
CA TYR A 55 -0.31 -27.28 -40.89
C TYR A 55 0.59 -28.05 -41.86
N TYR A 56 1.91 -27.90 -41.70
CA TYR A 56 2.93 -28.57 -42.49
C TYR A 56 3.90 -29.28 -41.53
N PRO A 57 3.60 -30.53 -41.13
CA PRO A 57 4.50 -31.26 -40.25
C PRO A 57 5.87 -31.44 -40.90
N VAL A 58 6.90 -31.65 -40.09
CA VAL A 58 8.29 -31.87 -40.57
C VAL A 58 8.38 -33.12 -41.47
N ALA A 59 7.44 -34.05 -41.29
CA ALA A 59 7.28 -35.19 -42.17
C ALA A 59 7.01 -34.76 -43.63
N HIS A 60 7.32 -35.64 -44.58
CA HIS A 60 7.01 -35.48 -46.02
C HIS A 60 7.89 -34.46 -46.80
N GLY A 61 8.95 -33.92 -46.20
CA GLY A 61 9.90 -33.05 -46.91
C GLY A 61 9.35 -31.66 -47.22
N ASN A 62 8.39 -31.20 -46.41
CA ASN A 62 7.82 -29.87 -46.48
C ASN A 62 8.88 -28.78 -46.33
N GLN A 63 8.64 -27.65 -46.97
CA GLN A 63 9.54 -26.50 -47.01
C GLN A 63 8.99 -25.38 -46.14
N TYR A 64 9.86 -24.64 -45.46
CA TYR A 64 9.46 -23.51 -44.61
C TYR A 64 10.22 -22.26 -45.02
N ARG A 65 9.51 -21.12 -45.07
CA ARG A 65 10.07 -19.83 -45.44
C ARG A 65 9.71 -18.76 -44.41
N HIS A 66 10.60 -17.81 -44.24
CA HIS A 66 10.23 -16.49 -43.74
C HIS A 66 9.43 -15.76 -44.82
N VAL A 67 8.34 -15.09 -44.44
CA VAL A 67 7.49 -14.35 -45.37
C VAL A 67 7.12 -13.00 -44.79
N THR A 68 6.88 -12.03 -45.66
CA THR A 68 6.26 -10.77 -45.28
C THR A 68 4.84 -10.71 -45.82
N LEU A 69 3.91 -10.31 -44.97
CA LEU A 69 2.50 -10.14 -45.31
C LEU A 69 2.19 -8.65 -45.44
N ALA A 70 1.47 -8.26 -46.47
CA ALA A 70 0.91 -6.92 -46.62
C ALA A 70 -0.62 -7.00 -46.82
N ASP A 71 -1.32 -5.96 -46.35
CA ASP A 71 -2.79 -5.90 -46.32
C ASP A 71 -3.39 -7.11 -45.58
N ALA A 72 -2.89 -7.36 -44.37
CA ALA A 72 -3.36 -8.43 -43.50
C ALA A 72 -4.69 -8.08 -42.82
N ALA A 73 -5.58 -9.06 -42.69
CA ALA A 73 -6.80 -8.93 -41.91
C ALA A 73 -6.49 -8.70 -40.42
N PRO A 74 -7.45 -8.15 -39.65
CA PRO A 74 -7.32 -8.01 -38.20
C PRO A 74 -6.95 -9.32 -37.52
N LYS A 75 -6.11 -9.24 -36.49
CA LYS A 75 -5.68 -10.39 -35.69
C LYS A 75 -6.84 -10.89 -34.83
N THR A 76 -7.04 -12.21 -34.76
CA THR A 76 -7.94 -12.85 -33.81
C THR A 76 -7.21 -13.15 -32.51
N ALA A 77 -7.90 -13.11 -31.37
CA ALA A 77 -7.27 -13.13 -30.04
C ALA A 77 -6.43 -14.39 -29.74
N ASP A 78 -6.78 -15.54 -30.33
CA ASP A 78 -6.28 -16.85 -29.87
C ASP A 78 -5.40 -17.61 -30.90
N ASP A 79 -5.02 -16.98 -32.02
CA ASP A 79 -4.26 -17.66 -33.09
C ASP A 79 -3.14 -16.77 -33.64
N SER A 80 -1.95 -17.34 -33.88
CA SER A 80 -0.85 -16.66 -34.55
C SER A 80 -0.99 -16.63 -36.07
N LYS A 81 -1.94 -17.40 -36.62
CA LYS A 81 -2.26 -17.42 -38.03
C LYS A 81 -2.83 -16.08 -38.49
N ARG A 82 -2.25 -15.56 -39.56
CA ARG A 82 -2.68 -14.34 -40.25
C ARG A 82 -3.12 -14.69 -41.66
N VAL A 83 -4.08 -13.93 -42.16
CA VAL A 83 -4.50 -13.95 -43.57
C VAL A 83 -4.22 -12.59 -44.19
N ALA A 84 -3.63 -12.57 -45.38
CA ALA A 84 -3.27 -11.34 -46.07
C ALA A 84 -3.54 -11.41 -47.56
N ARG A 85 -3.70 -10.23 -48.18
CA ARG A 85 -3.85 -10.11 -49.64
C ARG A 85 -2.54 -10.32 -50.37
N LYS A 86 -1.42 -9.91 -49.78
CA LYS A 86 -0.09 -10.03 -50.37
C LYS A 86 0.83 -10.82 -49.47
N VAL A 87 1.59 -11.74 -50.07
CA VAL A 87 2.68 -12.46 -49.40
C VAL A 87 3.93 -12.41 -50.26
N THR A 88 5.04 -11.99 -49.67
CA THR A 88 6.36 -12.06 -50.30
C THR A 88 7.14 -13.22 -49.69
N LEU A 89 7.64 -14.11 -50.54
CA LEU A 89 8.45 -15.23 -50.08
C LEU A 89 9.89 -14.78 -49.84
N GLY A 90 10.34 -14.90 -48.59
CA GLY A 90 11.71 -14.67 -48.19
C GLY A 90 12.55 -15.95 -48.13
N ALA A 91 13.61 -15.87 -47.34
CA ALA A 91 14.61 -16.92 -47.21
C ALA A 91 14.02 -18.24 -46.68
N SER A 92 14.61 -19.35 -47.15
CA SER A 92 14.36 -20.67 -46.56
C SER A 92 14.82 -20.73 -45.11
N ILE A 93 14.01 -21.38 -44.27
CA ILE A 93 14.30 -21.63 -42.87
C ILE A 93 14.17 -23.13 -42.61
N ASN A 94 15.18 -23.73 -41.99
CA ASN A 94 15.12 -25.14 -41.59
C ASN A 94 14.50 -25.28 -40.20
N LEU A 95 14.29 -26.53 -39.76
CA LEU A 95 13.71 -26.80 -38.44
C LEU A 95 14.49 -26.16 -37.29
N VAL A 96 15.83 -26.19 -37.34
CA VAL A 96 16.69 -25.56 -36.33
C VAL A 96 16.46 -24.05 -36.28
N GLY A 97 16.32 -23.40 -37.44
CA GLY A 97 15.98 -22.00 -37.56
C GLY A 97 14.60 -21.67 -37.00
N LEU A 98 13.58 -22.50 -37.28
CA LEU A 98 12.24 -22.33 -36.73
C LEU A 98 12.24 -22.42 -35.20
N ILE A 99 12.92 -23.42 -34.63
CA ILE A 99 13.03 -23.59 -33.17
C ILE A 99 13.70 -22.36 -32.56
N LYS A 100 14.85 -21.93 -33.12
CA LYS A 100 15.57 -20.76 -32.64
C LYS A 100 14.71 -19.50 -32.68
N ALA A 101 14.07 -19.24 -33.81
CA ALA A 101 13.19 -18.08 -33.99
C ALA A 101 12.00 -18.09 -33.01
N HIS A 102 11.47 -19.27 -32.68
CA HIS A 102 10.33 -19.38 -31.78
C HIS A 102 10.74 -19.15 -30.33
N VAL A 103 11.89 -19.69 -29.91
CA VAL A 103 12.48 -19.39 -28.60
C VAL A 103 12.76 -17.90 -28.46
N GLU A 104 13.32 -17.26 -29.50
CA GLU A 104 13.55 -15.81 -29.50
C GLU A 104 12.24 -15.02 -29.40
N ALA A 105 11.18 -15.43 -30.12
CA ALA A 105 9.88 -14.80 -30.04
C ALA A 105 9.26 -14.90 -28.64
N ILE A 106 9.32 -16.07 -27.99
CA ILE A 106 8.88 -16.26 -26.60
C ILE A 106 9.73 -15.43 -25.64
N TRP A 107 11.05 -15.41 -25.83
CA TRP A 107 11.94 -14.63 -24.97
C TRP A 107 11.62 -13.14 -25.03
N ASP A 108 11.22 -12.64 -26.20
CA ASP A 108 10.82 -11.25 -26.40
C ASP A 108 9.52 -10.88 -25.67
N THR A 109 8.61 -11.83 -25.44
CA THR A 109 7.38 -11.58 -24.67
C THR A 109 7.62 -11.52 -23.17
N VAL A 110 8.65 -12.22 -22.67
CA VAL A 110 9.00 -12.24 -21.23
C VAL A 110 10.05 -11.20 -20.83
N LYS A 111 10.56 -10.40 -21.77
CA LYS A 111 11.46 -9.29 -21.45
C LYS A 111 10.76 -8.27 -20.52
N PRO A 112 11.44 -7.79 -19.46
CA PRO A 112 10.92 -6.73 -18.61
C PRO A 112 10.48 -5.52 -19.44
N GLY A 113 9.25 -5.04 -19.23
CA GLY A 113 8.68 -3.88 -19.93
C GLY A 113 7.77 -4.18 -21.12
N LYS A 114 7.55 -5.45 -21.51
CA LYS A 114 6.56 -5.84 -22.54
C LYS A 114 5.29 -6.55 -22.03
N GLY A 115 5.24 -6.90 -20.74
CA GLY A 115 4.04 -7.48 -20.13
C GLY A 115 3.06 -6.39 -19.66
N GLU A 116 1.77 -6.55 -19.95
CA GLU A 116 0.72 -5.84 -19.24
C GLU A 116 0.70 -6.33 -17.79
N GLY A 117 1.10 -5.49 -16.82
CA GLY A 117 0.77 -5.73 -15.42
C GLY A 117 1.79 -5.36 -14.34
N VAL A 118 3.09 -5.28 -14.62
CA VAL A 118 4.08 -4.87 -13.57
C VAL A 118 5.22 -4.09 -14.20
N SER A 119 4.95 -2.85 -14.64
CA SER A 119 6.04 -1.89 -14.82
C SER A 119 6.36 -1.30 -13.46
N ALA A 120 7.56 -1.56 -12.93
CA ALA A 120 8.03 -0.89 -11.72
C ALA A 120 7.99 0.63 -11.97
N THR A 121 7.14 1.35 -11.23
CA THR A 121 7.00 2.79 -11.41
C THR A 121 8.12 3.48 -10.63
N THR A 122 9.24 3.73 -11.30
CA THR A 122 10.48 4.27 -10.72
C THR A 122 10.88 5.59 -11.37
N GLY A 123 11.58 6.45 -10.65
CA GLY A 123 12.19 7.68 -11.17
C GLY A 123 11.74 8.93 -10.43
N ASP A 124 12.35 10.07 -10.74
CA ASP A 124 11.95 11.34 -10.13
C ASP A 124 10.52 11.70 -10.55
N SER A 125 9.62 11.83 -9.58
CA SER A 125 8.17 12.03 -9.81
C SER A 125 7.39 10.77 -10.23
N ALA A 126 7.82 9.60 -9.74
CA ALA A 126 7.12 8.32 -9.93
C ALA A 126 5.70 8.34 -9.33
N ASN A 127 4.68 8.15 -10.18
CA ASN A 127 3.27 8.17 -9.80
C ASN A 127 2.55 6.91 -10.30
N ALA A 128 1.87 6.20 -9.41
CA ALA A 128 1.03 5.06 -9.77
C ALA A 128 -0.37 5.17 -9.15
N ALA A 129 -1.39 4.83 -9.93
CA ALA A 129 -2.76 4.72 -9.44
C ALA A 129 -3.39 3.44 -9.99
N THR A 130 -3.92 2.58 -9.12
CA THR A 130 -4.56 1.31 -9.50
C THR A 130 -5.93 1.15 -8.85
N THR A 131 -6.87 0.53 -9.55
CA THR A 131 -8.22 0.27 -9.04
C THR A 131 -8.59 -1.21 -9.23
N GLY A 132 -9.50 -1.70 -8.39
CA GLY A 132 -9.99 -3.09 -8.46
C GLY A 132 -9.74 -3.88 -7.19
N ASP A 133 -10.38 -5.04 -7.08
CA ASP A 133 -10.16 -5.94 -5.94
C ASP A 133 -8.73 -6.47 -5.95
N SER A 134 -8.06 -6.41 -4.80
CA SER A 134 -6.64 -6.73 -4.65
C SER A 134 -5.73 -5.85 -5.53
N ALA A 135 -6.06 -4.56 -5.68
CA ALA A 135 -5.20 -3.61 -6.37
C ALA A 135 -3.94 -3.27 -5.57
N HIS A 136 -2.79 -3.23 -6.25
CA HIS A 136 -1.48 -2.94 -5.66
C HIS A 136 -0.75 -1.86 -6.47
N ALA A 137 -0.18 -0.87 -5.78
CA ALA A 137 0.71 0.11 -6.38
C ALA A 137 1.96 0.30 -5.53
N ALA A 138 3.13 0.27 -6.17
CA ALA A 138 4.41 0.55 -5.54
C ALA A 138 5.20 1.57 -6.36
N THR A 139 5.67 2.65 -5.74
CA THR A 139 6.51 3.66 -6.41
C THR A 139 7.78 4.00 -5.63
N THR A 140 8.84 4.35 -6.36
CA THR A 140 10.10 4.82 -5.78
C THR A 140 10.67 6.01 -6.56
N GLY A 141 11.20 7.01 -5.85
CA GLY A 141 11.73 8.23 -6.47
C GLY A 141 11.77 9.42 -5.52
N PHE A 142 12.34 10.56 -5.94
CA PHE A 142 12.44 11.73 -5.06
C PHE A 142 11.06 12.30 -4.67
N TYR A 143 10.09 12.25 -5.59
CA TYR A 143 8.67 12.60 -5.39
C TYR A 143 7.79 11.38 -5.74
N ALA A 144 7.67 10.44 -4.82
CA ALA A 144 6.99 9.17 -5.07
C ALA A 144 5.53 9.20 -4.56
N HIS A 145 4.57 8.92 -5.44
CA HIS A 145 3.15 8.86 -5.09
C HIS A 145 2.51 7.54 -5.54
N ALA A 146 1.71 6.93 -4.67
CA ALA A 146 0.89 5.77 -5.00
C ALA A 146 -0.52 5.93 -4.45
N ALA A 147 -1.52 5.56 -5.25
CA ALA A 147 -2.91 5.55 -4.84
C ALA A 147 -3.62 4.26 -5.26
N THR A 148 -4.34 3.60 -4.36
CA THR A 148 -5.10 2.39 -4.70
C THR A 148 -6.51 2.39 -4.16
N THR A 149 -7.47 1.89 -4.96
CA THR A 149 -8.87 1.75 -4.54
C THR A 149 -9.41 0.35 -4.82
N GLY A 150 -10.01 -0.30 -3.82
CA GLY A 150 -10.67 -1.60 -3.96
C GLY A 150 -10.60 -2.45 -2.70
N ARG A 151 -11.27 -3.62 -2.66
CA ARG A 151 -11.14 -4.54 -1.52
C ARG A 151 -9.70 -5.03 -1.45
N SER A 152 -9.08 -5.08 -0.26
CA SER A 152 -7.69 -5.54 -0.11
C SER A 152 -6.67 -4.70 -0.89
N ALA A 153 -6.85 -3.38 -0.94
CA ALA A 153 -6.00 -2.48 -1.71
C ALA A 153 -4.73 -2.05 -0.94
N ASN A 154 -3.58 -2.06 -1.61
CA ASN A 154 -2.27 -1.80 -1.02
C ASN A 154 -1.46 -0.75 -1.80
N ALA A 155 -0.94 0.26 -1.12
CA ALA A 155 -0.04 1.27 -1.69
C ALA A 155 1.26 1.39 -0.89
N VAL A 156 2.41 1.32 -1.56
CA VAL A 156 3.73 1.46 -0.93
C VAL A 156 4.54 2.51 -1.68
N THR A 157 5.11 3.50 -0.96
CA THR A 157 6.04 4.45 -1.58
C THR A 157 7.33 4.63 -0.79
N THR A 158 8.44 4.78 -1.52
CA THR A 158 9.75 5.12 -0.95
C THR A 158 10.32 6.32 -1.68
N GLY A 159 10.76 7.35 -0.95
CA GLY A 159 11.21 8.58 -1.60
C GLY A 159 11.60 9.68 -0.63
N PHE A 160 12.10 10.82 -1.11
CA PHE A 160 12.35 11.95 -0.21
C PHE A 160 11.03 12.62 0.20
N TYR A 161 10.12 12.79 -0.76
CA TYR A 161 8.71 13.11 -0.58
C TYR A 161 7.89 11.88 -1.00
N ALA A 162 7.39 11.13 -0.03
CA ALA A 162 6.73 9.84 -0.25
C ALA A 162 5.28 9.90 0.23
N HIS A 163 4.33 9.65 -0.66
CA HIS A 163 2.90 9.68 -0.36
C HIS A 163 2.18 8.41 -0.82
N ALA A 164 1.41 7.79 0.07
CA ALA A 164 0.56 6.64 -0.26
C ALA A 164 -0.87 6.89 0.24
N ALA A 165 -1.86 6.58 -0.60
CA ALA A 165 -3.27 6.68 -0.24
C ALA A 165 -4.05 5.44 -0.66
N THR A 166 -4.82 4.83 0.25
CA THR A 166 -5.63 3.65 -0.07
C THR A 166 -7.06 3.77 0.42
N THR A 167 -8.02 3.34 -0.40
CA THR A 167 -9.43 3.23 -0.01
C THR A 167 -9.97 1.83 -0.28
N GLY A 168 -10.59 1.18 0.71
CA GLY A 168 -11.04 -0.20 0.56
C GLY A 168 -11.37 -0.88 1.87
N ASP A 169 -12.09 -2.00 1.85
CA ASP A 169 -12.52 -2.70 3.07
C ASP A 169 -11.33 -3.17 3.94
N SER A 170 -10.24 -3.59 3.29
CA SER A 170 -8.95 -3.95 3.92
C SER A 170 -7.85 -3.15 3.24
N ALA A 171 -7.66 -1.89 3.65
CA ALA A 171 -6.82 -0.93 2.94
C ALA A 171 -5.50 -0.68 3.69
N ASN A 172 -4.36 -0.81 3.02
CA ASN A 172 -3.04 -0.63 3.63
C ASN A 172 -2.18 0.36 2.84
N ALA A 173 -1.60 1.34 3.54
CA ALA A 173 -0.64 2.30 2.98
C ALA A 173 0.66 2.32 3.80
N ALA A 174 1.81 2.22 3.14
CA ALA A 174 3.11 2.35 3.79
C ALA A 174 4.00 3.34 3.05
N THR A 175 4.65 4.25 3.78
CA THR A 175 5.63 5.18 3.18
C THR A 175 6.92 5.28 3.96
N THR A 176 8.04 5.38 3.25
CA THR A 176 9.36 5.66 3.83
C THR A 176 10.00 6.84 3.12
N GLY A 177 10.41 7.86 3.88
CA GLY A 177 10.97 9.07 3.29
C GLY A 177 11.25 10.21 4.26
N ARG A 178 11.97 11.27 3.85
CA ARG A 178 12.18 12.43 4.75
C ARG A 178 10.84 13.08 5.09
N TYR A 179 9.96 13.22 4.11
CA TYR A 179 8.60 13.73 4.23
C TYR A 179 7.63 12.62 3.80
N ALA A 180 7.21 11.80 4.75
CA ALA A 180 6.47 10.57 4.50
C ALA A 180 5.02 10.70 4.96
N HIS A 181 4.07 10.42 4.08
CA HIS A 181 2.63 10.54 4.35
C HIS A 181 1.87 9.30 3.89
N ALA A 182 1.08 8.69 4.76
CA ALA A 182 0.18 7.60 4.43
C ALA A 182 -1.24 7.90 4.90
N ALA A 183 -2.23 7.64 4.06
CA ALA A 183 -3.64 7.82 4.40
C ALA A 183 -4.47 6.61 3.96
N THR A 184 -5.27 6.05 4.86
CA THR A 184 -6.14 4.91 4.54
C THR A 184 -7.57 5.10 5.01
N THR A 185 -8.54 4.71 4.19
CA THR A 185 -9.95 4.65 4.58
C THR A 185 -10.52 3.26 4.28
N GLY A 186 -11.18 2.64 5.25
CA GLY A 186 -11.65 1.26 5.11
C GLY A 186 -12.36 0.70 6.33
N TYR A 187 -12.89 -0.52 6.27
CA TYR A 187 -13.37 -1.19 7.48
C TYR A 187 -12.19 -1.58 8.38
N SER A 188 -11.16 -2.17 7.78
CA SER A 188 -9.85 -2.47 8.36
C SER A 188 -8.78 -1.65 7.62
N ALA A 189 -8.34 -0.55 8.23
CA ALA A 189 -7.51 0.45 7.58
C ALA A 189 -6.17 0.62 8.32
N HIS A 190 -5.05 0.46 7.61
CA HIS A 190 -3.71 0.50 8.21
C HIS A 190 -2.78 1.48 7.46
N ALA A 191 -2.19 2.43 8.18
CA ALA A 191 -1.18 3.33 7.65
C ALA A 191 0.10 3.26 8.48
N ALA A 192 1.25 3.09 7.83
CA ALA A 192 2.56 3.12 8.46
C ALA A 192 3.49 4.10 7.76
N THR A 193 4.15 4.99 8.51
CA THR A 193 5.17 5.89 7.92
C THR A 193 6.45 5.95 8.73
N THR A 194 7.57 6.02 8.02
CA THR A 194 8.90 6.24 8.62
C THR A 194 9.59 7.40 7.92
N GLY A 195 10.07 8.38 8.69
CA GLY A 195 10.67 9.58 8.11
C GLY A 195 11.18 10.61 9.09
N TYR A 196 11.71 11.73 8.62
CA TYR A 196 12.01 12.86 9.51
C TYR A 196 10.72 13.56 9.94
N SER A 197 9.83 13.80 8.97
CA SER A 197 8.49 14.36 9.13
C SER A 197 7.49 13.35 8.61
N ALA A 198 6.96 12.52 9.50
CA ALA A 198 6.20 11.31 9.18
C ALA A 198 4.74 11.44 9.64
N HIS A 199 3.79 11.20 8.75
CA HIS A 199 2.36 11.37 9.03
C HIS A 199 1.55 10.15 8.57
N ALA A 200 0.73 9.61 9.45
CA ALA A 200 -0.21 8.53 9.11
C ALA A 200 -1.62 8.92 9.57
N ALA A 201 -2.61 8.73 8.70
CA ALA A 201 -4.01 8.99 9.01
C ALA A 201 -4.87 7.81 8.57
N THR A 202 -5.69 7.26 9.48
CA THR A 202 -6.59 6.16 9.15
C THR A 202 -8.01 6.41 9.63
N THR A 203 -8.99 6.10 8.78
CA THR A 203 -10.41 6.08 9.17
C THR A 203 -10.99 4.70 8.90
N GLY A 204 -11.61 4.09 9.91
CA GLY A 204 -12.21 2.76 9.77
C GLY A 204 -12.77 2.17 11.05
N PHE A 205 -13.37 0.99 10.99
CA PHE A 205 -13.83 0.31 12.22
C PHE A 205 -12.63 -0.21 13.02
N TYR A 206 -11.69 -0.86 12.33
CA TYR A 206 -10.37 -1.27 12.82
C TYR A 206 -9.30 -0.40 12.16
N ALA A 207 -9.02 0.75 12.77
CA ALA A 207 -8.16 1.77 12.19
C ALA A 207 -6.81 1.83 12.92
N HIS A 208 -5.70 1.68 12.20
CA HIS A 208 -4.36 1.61 12.78
C HIS A 208 -3.39 2.55 12.07
N ALA A 209 -2.80 3.49 12.81
CA ALA A 209 -1.74 4.36 12.30
C ALA A 209 -0.48 4.22 13.14
N ALA A 210 0.67 4.01 12.50
CA ALA A 210 1.97 3.98 13.14
C ALA A 210 2.95 4.93 12.46
N THR A 211 3.62 5.80 13.21
CA THR A 211 4.67 6.67 12.65
C THR A 211 5.95 6.68 13.47
N THR A 212 7.08 6.73 12.77
CA THR A 212 8.41 6.91 13.38
C THR A 212 9.13 8.06 12.70
N GLY A 213 9.62 9.01 13.49
CA GLY A 213 10.34 10.17 12.96
C GLY A 213 10.68 11.25 13.98
N ASP A 214 11.41 12.30 13.60
CA ASP A 214 11.66 13.43 14.51
C ASP A 214 10.35 14.17 14.81
N SER A 215 9.57 14.44 13.77
CA SER A 215 8.21 14.99 13.81
C SER A 215 7.22 13.94 13.31
N ALA A 216 6.69 13.13 14.23
CA ALA A 216 5.90 11.94 13.92
C ALA A 216 4.44 12.12 14.34
N ASN A 217 3.50 12.04 13.40
CA ASN A 217 2.08 12.30 13.65
C ASN A 217 1.21 11.12 13.21
N ALA A 218 0.42 10.55 14.11
CA ALA A 218 -0.56 9.51 13.81
C ALA A 218 -1.96 9.94 14.25
N ALA A 219 -2.93 9.84 13.35
CA ALA A 219 -4.33 10.15 13.65
C ALA A 219 -5.24 9.01 13.21
N THR A 220 -6.07 8.50 14.12
CA THR A 220 -7.04 7.44 13.79
C THR A 220 -8.45 7.78 14.25
N THR A 221 -9.44 7.39 13.44
CA THR A 221 -10.86 7.50 13.79
C THR A 221 -11.55 6.16 13.54
N GLY A 222 -12.24 5.62 14.55
CA GLY A 222 -12.79 4.27 14.49
C GLY A 222 -13.20 3.65 15.82
N ASP A 223 -14.04 2.62 15.75
CA ASP A 223 -14.49 1.88 16.95
C ASP A 223 -13.34 1.17 17.66
N SER A 224 -12.33 0.67 16.95
CA SER A 224 -11.10 0.08 17.49
C SER A 224 -9.88 0.80 16.91
N ALA A 225 -9.81 2.11 17.15
CA ALA A 225 -8.81 2.99 16.56
C ALA A 225 -7.49 3.04 17.37
N ASN A 226 -6.35 2.77 16.76
CA ASN A 226 -5.04 2.73 17.41
C ASN A 226 -4.05 3.65 16.70
N ALA A 227 -3.42 4.57 17.42
CA ALA A 227 -2.35 5.42 16.93
C ALA A 227 -1.09 5.24 17.79
N ALA A 228 0.04 4.96 17.15
CA ALA A 228 1.33 4.81 17.81
C ALA A 228 2.38 5.72 17.15
N THR A 229 3.08 6.53 17.92
CA THR A 229 4.17 7.37 17.38
C THR A 229 5.44 7.33 18.22
N THR A 230 6.59 7.39 17.54
CA THR A 230 7.91 7.50 18.18
C THR A 230 8.70 8.65 17.56
N GLY A 231 9.21 9.57 18.39
CA GLY A 231 9.87 10.79 17.90
C GLY A 231 10.09 11.90 18.93
N ARG A 232 10.94 12.89 18.59
CA ARG A 232 11.18 14.10 19.43
C ARG A 232 9.99 15.05 19.48
N TYR A 233 9.09 14.98 18.51
CA TYR A 233 7.85 15.75 18.45
C TYR A 233 6.74 14.80 18.00
N ALA A 234 6.53 13.75 18.79
CA ALA A 234 5.63 12.66 18.48
C ALA A 234 4.19 12.97 18.94
N HIS A 235 3.21 12.93 18.03
CA HIS A 235 1.80 13.15 18.35
C HIS A 235 0.94 11.97 17.90
N ALA A 236 0.13 11.42 18.81
CA ALA A 236 -0.88 10.42 18.50
C ALA A 236 -2.26 10.90 18.93
N ALA A 237 -3.23 10.86 18.03
CA ALA A 237 -4.61 11.25 18.30
C ALA A 237 -5.57 10.15 17.84
N THR A 238 -6.47 9.70 18.71
CA THR A 238 -7.48 8.71 18.33
C THR A 238 -8.89 9.11 18.75
N THR A 239 -9.88 8.82 17.90
CA THR A 239 -11.31 9.02 18.22
C THR A 239 -12.12 7.75 17.99
N GLY A 240 -12.87 7.30 19.00
CA GLY A 240 -13.88 6.24 18.90
C GLY A 240 -13.88 5.24 20.07
N ARG A 241 -14.56 4.09 19.91
CA ARG A 241 -15.02 3.25 21.03
C ARG A 241 -13.98 2.40 21.77
N TYR A 242 -12.81 2.09 21.30
CA TYR A 242 -11.82 1.32 22.05
C TYR A 242 -10.48 1.89 21.65
N ALA A 243 -10.42 3.22 21.70
CA ALA A 243 -9.39 3.97 21.01
C ALA A 243 -8.11 4.07 21.86
N HIS A 244 -6.95 3.84 21.25
CA HIS A 244 -5.66 3.82 21.94
C HIS A 244 -4.65 4.73 21.26
N ALA A 245 -4.13 5.71 22.00
CA ALA A 245 -3.01 6.54 21.57
C ALA A 245 -1.77 6.22 22.42
N ALA A 246 -0.66 5.89 21.78
CA ALA A 246 0.62 5.67 22.45
C ALA A 246 1.71 6.52 21.80
N THR A 247 2.44 7.29 22.60
CA THR A 247 3.58 8.08 22.10
C THR A 247 4.85 7.87 22.93
N THR A 248 6.00 7.88 22.26
CA THR A 248 7.32 7.82 22.91
C THR A 248 8.27 8.86 22.32
N GLY A 249 8.90 9.62 23.21
CA GLY A 249 9.97 10.55 22.90
C GLY A 249 9.78 11.90 23.59
N ASP A 250 10.75 12.80 23.40
CA ASP A 250 10.66 14.13 23.99
C ASP A 250 9.46 14.88 23.40
N TYR A 251 8.90 15.85 24.15
CA TYR A 251 7.76 16.67 23.74
C TYR A 251 6.57 15.90 23.15
N ALA A 252 6.40 14.63 23.51
CA ALA A 252 5.40 13.76 22.92
C ALA A 252 3.99 14.03 23.45
N HIS A 253 2.97 13.91 22.60
CA HIS A 253 1.58 14.15 22.94
C HIS A 253 0.68 12.97 22.52
N ALA A 254 -0.04 12.39 23.49
CA ALA A 254 -1.09 11.40 23.21
C ALA A 254 -2.46 11.95 23.59
N ALA A 255 -3.44 11.85 22.69
CA ALA A 255 -4.81 12.31 22.92
C ALA A 255 -5.83 11.27 22.46
N THR A 256 -6.81 10.95 23.31
CA THR A 256 -7.93 10.08 22.93
C THR A 256 -9.29 10.68 23.27
N THR A 257 -10.26 10.47 22.38
CA THR A 257 -11.68 10.78 22.62
C THR A 257 -12.56 9.57 22.33
N GLY A 258 -13.55 9.30 23.17
CA GLY A 258 -14.47 8.16 23.04
C GLY A 258 -14.55 7.30 24.30
N ARG A 259 -15.48 6.35 24.30
CA ARG A 259 -15.68 5.39 25.39
C ARG A 259 -14.50 4.42 25.44
N SER A 260 -14.11 3.94 26.63
CA SER A 260 -13.06 2.91 26.81
C SER A 260 -11.72 3.25 26.14
N ALA A 261 -11.43 4.55 25.98
CA ALA A 261 -10.25 5.02 25.30
C ALA A 261 -9.05 5.21 26.26
N ASN A 262 -7.85 4.88 25.80
CA ASN A 262 -6.61 4.98 26.59
C ASN A 262 -5.58 5.84 25.87
N ALA A 263 -4.93 6.72 26.61
CA ALA A 263 -3.80 7.50 26.11
C ALA A 263 -2.57 7.21 26.98
N VAL A 264 -1.43 6.94 26.36
CA VAL A 264 -0.15 6.71 27.03
C VAL A 264 0.93 7.54 26.35
N THR A 265 1.74 8.24 27.14
CA THR A 265 2.92 8.95 26.63
C THR A 265 4.15 8.68 27.49
N THR A 266 5.32 8.58 26.88
CA THR A 266 6.61 8.51 27.59
C THR A 266 7.62 9.48 27.01
N GLY A 267 8.42 10.12 27.86
CA GLY A 267 9.53 11.01 27.45
C GLY A 267 9.58 12.37 28.16
N TYR A 268 10.60 13.18 27.85
CA TYR A 268 10.80 14.47 28.50
C TYR A 268 9.75 15.48 28.02
N SER A 269 9.10 16.21 28.94
CA SER A 269 8.05 17.19 28.61
C SER A 269 6.85 16.62 27.83
N ALA A 270 6.59 15.32 28.00
CA ALA A 270 5.47 14.64 27.37
C ALA A 270 4.10 15.03 27.98
N ASN A 271 3.02 15.01 27.20
CA ASN A 271 1.67 15.35 27.63
C ASN A 271 0.65 14.30 27.17
N VAL A 272 -0.40 14.12 27.95
CA VAL A 272 -1.43 13.11 27.67
C VAL A 272 -2.82 13.65 27.99
N ARG A 273 -3.82 13.26 27.19
CA ARG A 273 -5.23 13.59 27.42
C ARG A 273 -6.15 12.44 27.01
N SER A 274 -7.16 12.13 27.82
CA SER A 274 -8.25 11.22 27.46
C SER A 274 -9.61 11.79 27.87
N SER A 275 -10.68 11.44 27.15
CA SER A 275 -12.08 11.74 27.56
C SER A 275 -12.64 10.68 28.53
N VAL A 276 -13.70 11.04 29.27
CA VAL A 276 -13.99 10.60 30.65
C VAL A 276 -14.87 9.33 30.78
N GLU A 277 -14.98 8.47 29.78
CA GLU A 277 -15.83 7.27 29.91
C GLU A 277 -15.01 5.98 30.06
N ASP A 278 -14.99 5.45 31.30
CA ASP A 278 -14.48 4.15 31.76
C ASP A 278 -12.97 3.89 31.76
N ARG A 279 -12.13 4.74 31.16
CA ARG A 279 -10.65 4.56 31.10
C ARG A 279 -9.86 5.87 31.25
N GLY A 280 -8.53 5.78 31.40
CA GLY A 280 -7.67 6.86 31.87
C GLY A 280 -6.46 7.18 30.98
N ALA A 281 -5.80 8.28 31.33
CA ALA A 281 -4.58 8.76 30.67
C ALA A 281 -3.35 8.51 31.57
N ILE A 282 -2.23 8.11 30.97
CA ILE A 282 -0.96 7.84 31.65
C ILE A 282 0.18 8.62 30.99
N ALA A 283 0.94 9.37 31.78
CA ALA A 283 2.20 9.98 31.36
C ALA A 283 3.35 9.49 32.25
N ALA A 284 4.44 9.00 31.62
CA ALA A 284 5.66 8.60 32.30
C ALA A 284 6.84 9.48 31.83
N HIS A 285 7.57 10.06 32.77
CA HIS A 285 8.71 10.94 32.50
C HIS A 285 10.03 10.26 32.87
N PRO A 286 11.11 10.43 32.07
CA PRO A 286 12.43 9.92 32.43
C PRO A 286 12.98 10.65 33.67
N TRP A 287 13.69 9.90 34.52
CA TRP A 287 14.37 10.43 35.70
C TRP A 287 15.52 11.38 35.27
N ARG A 288 15.57 12.59 35.84
CA ARG A 288 16.82 13.35 35.93
C ARG A 288 17.38 13.16 37.33
N GLY A 289 18.60 12.66 37.44
CA GLY A 289 19.30 12.47 38.70
C GLY A 289 19.44 13.77 39.47
N CYS A 290 18.51 14.00 40.39
CA CYS A 290 18.67 14.80 41.59
C CYS A 290 18.19 13.89 42.73
N GLY A 291 19.04 13.68 43.74
CA GLY A 291 18.90 12.61 44.75
C GLY A 291 17.49 12.29 45.25
N GLU A 292 17.22 10.99 45.34
CA GLU A 292 16.18 10.33 46.16
C GLU A 292 14.83 11.08 46.28
N GLY A 293 14.21 11.45 45.17
CA GLY A 293 12.89 12.10 45.15
C GLY A 293 11.95 11.53 44.08
N TRP A 294 10.93 10.79 44.50
CA TRP A 294 9.85 10.33 43.63
C TRP A 294 8.96 11.51 43.18
N THR A 295 8.72 11.68 41.87
CA THR A 295 7.77 12.68 41.34
C THR A 295 6.57 12.03 40.63
N ARG A 296 5.48 12.80 40.58
CA ARG A 296 4.07 12.47 40.32
C ARG A 296 3.79 11.68 39.03
N VAL A 297 3.22 10.48 39.16
CA VAL A 297 2.40 9.84 38.11
C VAL A 297 1.01 10.48 38.16
N LEU A 298 0.57 11.13 37.07
CA LEU A 298 -0.82 11.57 36.96
C LEU A 298 -1.63 10.39 36.39
N VAL A 299 -2.34 9.67 37.26
CA VAL A 299 -3.38 8.71 36.86
C VAL A 299 -4.71 9.44 36.90
N GLY A 300 -5.20 9.90 35.74
CA GLY A 300 -6.53 10.47 35.62
C GLY A 300 -7.55 9.38 35.31
N ALA A 301 -8.30 8.92 36.31
CA ALA A 301 -9.52 8.15 36.12
C ALA A 301 -10.63 8.84 36.93
N ASP A 302 -11.44 9.66 36.28
CA ASP A 302 -12.57 10.33 36.94
C ASP A 302 -13.72 9.33 37.11
N ARG A 303 -13.77 8.65 38.27
CA ARG A 303 -14.90 7.79 38.66
C ARG A 303 -16.01 8.64 39.28
N THR A 304 -16.81 9.33 38.47
CA THR A 304 -18.07 9.92 38.98
C THR A 304 -19.16 8.85 39.13
N ARG A 305 -19.11 8.05 40.20
CA ARG A 305 -20.31 7.34 40.68
C ARG A 305 -21.27 8.38 41.27
N ARG A 306 -22.26 8.85 40.49
CA ARG A 306 -23.37 9.64 41.02
C ARG A 306 -24.17 8.78 42.00
N ARG A 307 -24.08 9.06 43.30
CA ARG A 307 -25.13 8.65 44.25
C ARG A 307 -26.34 9.59 44.04
N PRO A 308 -27.60 9.11 44.12
CA PRO A 308 -28.75 9.99 44.07
C PRO A 308 -28.77 10.84 45.35
N VAL A 309 -28.81 12.16 45.20
CA VAL A 309 -29.00 13.10 46.32
C VAL A 309 -30.46 13.52 46.31
N ASP A 310 -31.14 13.23 47.41
CA ASP A 310 -32.54 13.56 47.66
C ASP A 310 -32.75 15.09 47.78
N HIS A 311 -33.86 15.58 47.25
CA HIS A 311 -34.14 17.01 47.09
C HIS A 311 -34.94 17.58 48.28
N ARG A 312 -34.35 18.46 49.10
CA ARG A 312 -35.05 19.58 49.77
C ARG A 312 -34.13 20.81 49.87
N GLY A 313 -34.55 21.94 49.29
CA GLY A 313 -33.81 23.23 49.20
C GLY A 313 -33.88 24.09 50.48
N PRO A 314 -33.67 25.44 50.45
CA PRO A 314 -33.77 26.35 49.29
C PRO A 314 -32.74 27.50 49.13
N ARG A 315 -32.64 27.96 47.86
CA ARG A 315 -32.51 29.33 47.31
C ARG A 315 -31.33 30.25 47.71
N GLY A 316 -30.53 30.62 46.69
CA GLY A 316 -29.70 31.83 46.68
C GLY A 316 -28.94 32.05 45.36
N ALA A 317 -29.51 32.90 44.49
CA ALA A 317 -28.90 33.74 43.44
C ALA A 317 -27.71 33.26 42.56
N GLY A 318 -27.95 33.19 41.25
CA GLY A 318 -27.32 34.15 40.32
C GLY A 318 -26.01 33.79 39.59
N ARG A 319 -26.20 33.36 38.32
CA ARG A 319 -25.34 33.54 37.12
C ARG A 319 -24.13 32.63 36.88
N ARG A 320 -24.25 31.97 35.71
CA ARG A 320 -23.31 31.09 35.01
C ARG A 320 -22.06 31.83 34.55
N GLY A 321 -20.93 31.12 34.62
CA GLY A 321 -19.72 31.43 33.87
C GLY A 321 -18.91 30.13 33.73
N ASP A 322 -19.02 29.48 32.57
CA ASP A 322 -18.19 28.35 32.19
C ASP A 322 -16.71 28.79 32.20
N ARG A 323 -15.93 28.28 33.15
CA ARG A 323 -14.47 28.39 33.13
C ARG A 323 -13.89 27.04 32.72
N ALA A 324 -13.52 26.95 31.44
CA ALA A 324 -12.55 25.98 30.95
C ALA A 324 -11.28 26.08 31.82
N GLY A 325 -10.89 24.97 32.44
CA GLY A 325 -9.70 24.89 33.29
C GLY A 325 -8.43 25.15 32.48
N ARG A 326 -7.93 26.38 32.56
CA ARG A 326 -6.60 26.78 32.09
C ARG A 326 -5.58 26.36 33.15
N ALA A 327 -4.75 25.37 32.86
CA ALA A 327 -3.62 25.03 33.73
C ALA A 327 -2.59 26.17 33.66
N VAL A 328 -2.41 26.88 34.76
CA VAL A 328 -1.35 27.87 34.96
C VAL A 328 -0.05 27.13 35.29
N LEU A 329 1.00 27.32 34.49
CA LEU A 329 2.36 26.87 34.82
C LEU A 329 2.92 27.71 35.98
N PRO A 330 3.48 27.12 37.05
CA PRO A 330 4.27 27.89 37.99
C PRO A 330 5.68 28.08 37.43
N THR A 331 5.99 29.30 37.01
CA THR A 331 7.37 29.79 36.90
C THR A 331 7.92 30.00 38.31
N GLY A 332 8.68 29.03 38.82
CA GLY A 332 9.33 29.18 40.11
C GLY A 332 10.15 27.96 40.49
N ARG A 333 11.48 28.11 40.43
CA ARG A 333 12.42 27.15 41.01
C ARG A 333 12.19 27.08 42.52
N ARG A 334 11.54 26.03 43.02
CA ARG A 334 11.64 25.54 44.41
C ARG A 334 11.10 24.11 44.46
N CYS A 335 11.90 23.18 44.99
CA CYS A 335 11.46 21.81 45.24
C CYS A 335 10.38 21.82 46.33
N PRO A 336 9.17 21.28 46.10
CA PRO A 336 8.15 21.17 47.15
C PRO A 336 8.37 19.89 47.96
N GLY A 337 8.22 20.02 49.28
CA GLY A 337 8.47 18.97 50.27
C GLY A 337 7.55 17.75 50.19
N ARG A 338 8.02 16.68 50.85
CA ARG A 338 7.46 15.32 50.99
C ARG A 338 5.94 15.22 50.77
N GLY A 339 5.53 14.68 49.62
CA GLY A 339 4.15 14.32 49.30
C GLY A 339 3.84 12.85 49.60
N ARG A 340 2.64 12.60 50.14
CA ARG A 340 2.10 11.30 50.58
C ARG A 340 1.95 10.31 49.41
N VAL A 341 2.40 9.07 49.61
CA VAL A 341 2.20 7.94 48.69
C VAL A 341 0.72 7.56 48.66
N VAL A 342 0.11 7.52 47.47
CA VAL A 342 -1.19 6.86 47.26
C VAL A 342 -0.93 5.60 46.46
N THR A 343 -0.91 4.45 47.13
CA THR A 343 -0.82 3.13 46.51
C THR A 343 -2.18 2.68 46.02
N ALA A 344 -2.30 2.32 44.74
CA ALA A 344 -3.43 1.51 44.25
C ALA A 344 -3.39 0.10 44.89
N PRO A 345 -4.56 -0.51 45.18
CA PRO A 345 -4.64 -1.84 45.81
C PRO A 345 -4.04 -2.95 44.92
N ASP A 346 -3.45 -3.97 45.54
CA ASP A 346 -2.59 -5.00 44.90
C ASP A 346 -3.20 -5.75 43.71
N ARG A 347 -4.53 -5.86 43.63
CA ARG A 347 -5.21 -6.48 42.47
C ARG A 347 -5.11 -5.65 41.19
N GLU A 348 -4.98 -4.33 41.29
CA GLU A 348 -4.84 -3.48 40.11
C GLU A 348 -3.38 -3.48 39.61
N ARG A 349 -2.39 -3.67 40.48
CA ARG A 349 -0.96 -3.71 40.13
C ARG A 349 -0.57 -4.84 39.18
N THR A 350 -1.15 -6.03 39.37
CA THR A 350 -0.93 -7.20 38.51
C THR A 350 -1.59 -7.04 37.15
N VAL A 351 -2.76 -6.40 37.07
CA VAL A 351 -3.43 -6.06 35.81
C VAL A 351 -2.68 -4.97 35.04
N PHE A 352 -2.08 -3.98 35.72
CA PHE A 352 -1.28 -2.93 35.09
C PHE A 352 0.09 -3.40 34.57
N TRP A 353 0.75 -4.32 35.28
CA TRP A 353 1.99 -4.94 34.79
C TRP A 353 1.74 -5.85 33.59
N THR A 354 0.68 -6.66 33.62
CA THR A 354 0.32 -7.53 32.50
C THR A 354 -0.14 -6.72 31.29
N LEU A 355 -0.99 -5.70 31.46
CA LEU A 355 -1.39 -4.83 30.35
C LEU A 355 -0.25 -3.97 29.79
N GLY A 356 0.69 -3.51 30.62
CA GLY A 356 1.85 -2.76 30.18
C GLY A 356 2.86 -3.59 29.37
N VAL A 357 3.12 -4.83 29.80
CA VAL A 357 3.96 -5.79 29.07
C VAL A 357 3.25 -6.29 27.81
N ILE A 358 1.93 -6.48 27.86
CA ILE A 358 1.12 -6.80 26.67
C ILE A 358 1.13 -5.61 25.71
N LEU A 359 0.95 -4.35 26.14
CA LEU A 359 0.99 -3.19 25.24
C LEU A 359 2.38 -2.95 24.62
N LEU A 360 3.47 -3.17 25.37
CA LEU A 360 4.83 -3.15 24.83
C LEU A 360 5.07 -4.29 23.83
N GLY A 361 4.50 -5.48 24.10
CA GLY A 361 4.45 -6.60 23.17
C GLY A 361 3.61 -6.31 21.92
N TRP A 362 2.50 -5.57 22.05
CA TRP A 362 1.68 -5.10 20.94
C TRP A 362 2.38 -3.99 20.14
N LEU A 363 3.12 -3.09 20.79
CA LEU A 363 3.96 -2.10 20.12
C LEU A 363 5.06 -2.82 19.31
N ALA A 364 5.71 -3.82 19.90
CA ALA A 364 6.72 -4.64 19.23
C ALA A 364 6.12 -5.53 18.13
N ALA A 365 4.87 -5.99 18.26
CA ALA A 365 4.17 -6.76 17.24
C ALA A 365 3.61 -5.87 16.11
N ILE A 366 3.14 -4.65 16.38
CA ILE A 366 2.71 -3.70 15.35
C ILE A 366 3.91 -3.16 14.57
N ILE A 367 5.01 -2.86 15.26
CA ILE A 367 6.27 -2.46 14.62
C ILE A 367 6.90 -3.67 13.89
N GLY A 368 6.88 -4.86 14.50
CA GLY A 368 7.44 -6.08 13.94
C GLY A 368 6.66 -6.64 12.75
N VAL A 369 5.33 -6.64 12.79
CA VAL A 369 4.46 -7.06 11.68
C VAL A 369 4.39 -5.97 10.61
N GLY A 370 4.42 -4.68 10.97
CA GLY A 370 4.51 -3.59 10.00
C GLY A 370 5.83 -3.55 9.21
N VAL A 371 6.93 -4.04 9.79
CA VAL A 371 8.21 -4.22 9.08
C VAL A 371 8.26 -5.58 8.35
N LEU A 372 7.69 -6.64 8.91
CA LEU A 372 7.71 -7.97 8.29
C LEU A 372 6.73 -8.11 7.11
N LEU A 373 5.59 -7.40 7.12
CA LEU A 373 4.63 -7.37 6.00
C LEU A 373 5.05 -6.43 4.86
N VAL A 374 6.18 -5.73 5.01
CA VAL A 374 6.80 -4.90 3.95
C VAL A 374 7.97 -5.65 3.29
N ILE A 375 8.32 -6.85 3.78
CA ILE A 375 9.41 -7.70 3.25
C ILE A 375 8.89 -8.97 2.54
N LEU A 376 7.57 -9.21 2.51
CA LEU A 376 6.91 -10.29 1.74
C LEU A 376 5.75 -9.70 0.95
#